data_AF-A0A7Y2NQ41-F1
#
_entry.id   AF-A0A7Y2NQ41-F1
#
_cell.length_a   1.000
_cell.length_b   1.000
_cell.length_c   1.000
_cell.angle_alpha   90.00
_cell.angle_beta   90.00
_cell.angle_gamma   90.00
#
_symmetry.space_group_name_H-M   'P 1'
#
loop_
_entity.id
_entity.type
_entity.pdbx_description
1 polymer ?
#
loop_
_entity_poly.entity_id
_entity_poly.type
_entity_poly.pdbx_seq_one_letter_code
_entity_poly.pdbx_strand_id
1 'polypeptide(L)'
;DPIDQRERFEHQLKLAAKGDDEATEFIDHDFLRALEYGMPPTSGMGIGMDRLLMFLTNNQSIQEVLFFPQMRPEKKMVDLNEDEKAVLNLLKSKTPIDLSELKSQSGLSNKKWDKTIKGLTSKKVAKVTKTEDHLLVEIV
;
A
#
# COMPACT_ATOMS: atom_id res chain seq x y z
N ASP A 1 9.99 39.44 5.20
CA ASP A 1 9.47 40.25 6.31
C ASP A 1 8.89 39.30 7.34
N PRO A 2 9.27 39.38 8.62
CA PRO A 2 8.77 38.48 9.66
C PRO A 2 7.24 38.54 9.86
N ILE A 3 6.62 39.71 9.66
CA ILE A 3 5.17 39.88 9.82
C ILE A 3 4.43 39.16 8.68
N ASP A 4 4.82 39.41 7.42
CA ASP A 4 4.28 38.71 6.25
C ASP A 4 4.49 37.20 6.35
N GLN A 5 5.67 36.76 6.81
CA GLN A 5 5.94 35.33 6.99
C GLN A 5 5.03 34.69 8.06
N ARG A 6 4.72 35.42 9.15
CA ARG A 6 3.78 34.95 10.18
C ARG A 6 2.37 34.81 9.63
N GLU A 7 1.88 35.81 8.89
CA GLU A 7 0.56 35.76 8.24
C GLU A 7 0.43 34.58 7.27
N ARG A 8 1.51 34.25 6.54
CA ARG A 8 1.56 33.07 5.67
C ARG A 8 1.46 31.76 6.44
N PHE A 9 2.15 31.63 7.58
CA PHE A 9 2.00 30.45 8.42
C PHE A 9 0.59 30.34 9.01
N GLU A 10 -0.01 31.44 9.46
CA GLU A 10 -1.40 31.44 9.93
C GLU A 10 -2.40 31.04 8.83
N HIS A 11 -2.14 31.44 7.58
CA HIS A 11 -2.93 30.99 6.44
C HIS A 11 -2.76 29.49 6.19
N GLN A 12 -1.53 28.96 6.25
CA GLN A 12 -1.29 27.52 6.11
C GLN A 12 -1.95 26.70 7.23
N LEU A 13 -1.94 27.18 8.47
CA LEU A 13 -2.68 26.54 9.57
C LEU A 13 -4.18 26.44 9.28
N LYS A 14 -4.77 27.48 8.68
CA LYS A 14 -6.19 27.46 8.29
C LYS A 14 -6.46 26.47 7.15
N LEU A 15 -5.50 26.22 6.26
CA LEU A 15 -5.60 25.21 5.21
C LEU A 15 -5.48 23.80 5.81
N ALA A 16 -4.49 23.58 6.69
CA ALA A 16 -4.31 22.32 7.41
C ALA A 16 -5.58 21.96 8.22
N ALA A 17 -6.18 22.94 8.92
CA ALA A 17 -7.43 22.75 9.65
C ALA A 17 -8.64 22.39 8.76
N LYS A 18 -8.57 22.66 7.45
CA LYS A 18 -9.58 22.25 6.46
C LYS A 18 -9.31 20.85 5.88
N GLY A 19 -8.26 20.17 6.33
CA GLY A 19 -7.86 18.83 5.88
C GLY A 19 -6.90 18.84 4.68
N ASP A 20 -6.10 19.90 4.53
CA ASP A 20 -5.00 19.92 3.57
C ASP A 20 -3.74 19.30 4.20
N ASP A 21 -3.49 18.03 3.90
CA ASP A 21 -2.37 17.24 4.43
C ASP A 21 -0.99 17.76 3.98
N GLU A 22 -0.92 18.63 2.97
CA GLU A 22 0.33 19.23 2.49
C GLU A 22 0.64 20.59 3.15
N ALA A 23 -0.34 21.19 3.83
CA ALA A 23 -0.17 22.48 4.48
C ALA A 23 0.60 22.35 5.81
N THR A 24 1.37 23.38 6.15
CA THR A 24 2.11 23.40 7.42
C THR A 24 1.13 23.41 8.60
N GLU A 25 1.19 22.38 9.45
CA GLU A 25 0.29 22.19 10.60
C GLU A 25 0.69 22.98 11.87
N PHE A 26 1.83 23.66 11.84
CA PHE A 26 2.36 24.42 12.98
C PHE A 26 3.05 25.72 12.52
N ILE A 27 3.17 26.68 13.44
CA ILE A 27 3.99 27.88 13.22
C ILE A 27 5.39 27.62 13.78
N ASP A 28 6.41 27.76 12.94
CA ASP A 28 7.80 27.75 13.39
C ASP A 28 8.18 29.12 13.97
N HIS A 29 8.01 29.25 15.29
CA HIS A 29 8.33 30.48 16.01
C HIS A 29 9.83 30.78 16.08
N ASP A 30 10.69 29.76 16.00
CA ASP A 30 12.14 29.98 16.05
C ASP A 30 12.65 30.51 14.70
N PHE A 31 12.10 30.02 13.58
CA PHE A 31 12.34 30.60 12.25
C PHE A 31 11.87 32.06 12.17
N LEU A 32 10.66 32.36 12.66
CA LEU A 32 10.16 33.75 12.72
C LEU A 32 11.07 34.63 13.58
N ARG A 33 11.47 34.16 14.76
CA ARG A 33 12.40 34.90 15.63
C ARG A 33 13.72 35.15 14.93
N ALA A 34 14.26 34.17 14.20
CA ALA A 34 15.49 34.34 13.41
C ALA A 34 15.34 35.42 12.33
N LEU A 35 14.18 35.50 11.66
CA LEU A 35 13.89 36.57 10.71
C LEU A 35 13.81 37.95 11.39
N GLU A 36 13.23 38.03 12.59
CA GLU A 36 13.08 39.26 13.39
C GLU A 36 14.43 39.84 13.82
N TYR A 37 15.46 39.01 14.02
CA TYR A 37 16.83 39.48 14.26
C TYR A 37 17.49 40.15 13.04
N GLY A 38 16.87 40.04 11.86
CA GLY A 38 17.32 40.69 10.64
C GLY A 38 17.99 39.70 9.68
N MET A 39 17.16 39.01 8.89
CA MET A 39 17.66 38.26 7.74
C MET A 39 18.08 39.25 6.62
N PRO A 40 19.33 39.17 6.12
CA PRO A 40 19.74 39.95 4.96
C PRO A 40 18.87 39.65 3.72
N PRO A 41 18.82 40.54 2.73
CA PRO A 41 18.20 40.22 1.44
C PRO A 41 18.91 39.00 0.84
N THR A 42 18.17 37.91 0.69
CA THR A 42 18.69 36.59 0.30
C THR A 42 17.84 35.99 -0.82
N SER A 43 18.46 35.10 -1.60
CA SER A 43 17.79 34.26 -2.59
C SER A 43 18.16 32.80 -2.31
N GLY A 44 17.16 31.91 -2.34
CA GLY A 44 17.36 30.47 -2.21
C GLY A 44 17.26 29.77 -3.58
N MET A 45 17.89 28.60 -3.72
CA MET A 45 17.75 27.74 -4.90
C MET A 45 17.60 26.28 -4.46
N GLY A 46 16.62 25.58 -5.02
CA GLY A 46 16.44 24.14 -4.88
C GLY A 46 16.46 23.47 -6.25
N ILE A 47 17.28 22.44 -6.43
CA ILE A 47 17.38 21.66 -7.67
C ILE A 47 17.05 20.21 -7.36
N GLY A 48 16.07 19.64 -8.07
CA GLY A 48 15.78 18.22 -8.01
C GLY A 48 16.82 17.42 -8.79
N MET A 49 17.81 16.84 -8.11
CA MET A 49 18.91 16.10 -8.74
C MET A 49 18.43 14.92 -9.57
N ASP A 50 17.47 14.13 -9.07
CA ASP A 50 16.94 12.97 -9.80
C ASP A 50 16.27 13.40 -11.11
N ARG A 51 15.48 14.48 -11.08
CA ARG A 51 14.84 15.02 -12.29
C ARG A 51 15.85 15.60 -13.27
N LEU A 52 16.86 16.31 -12.77
CA LEU A 52 17.95 16.80 -13.60
C LEU A 52 18.64 15.62 -14.32
N LEU A 53 18.95 14.56 -13.59
CA LEU A 53 19.55 13.35 -14.15
C LEU A 53 18.63 12.64 -15.13
N MET A 54 17.33 12.54 -14.86
CA MET A 54 16.33 12.00 -15.79
C MET A 54 16.38 12.73 -17.14
N PHE A 55 16.43 14.07 -17.12
CA PHE A 55 16.55 14.86 -18.35
C PHE A 55 17.89 14.63 -19.05
N LEU A 56 19.00 14.65 -18.31
CA LEU A 56 20.34 14.47 -18.87
C LEU A 56 20.59 13.07 -19.44
N THR A 57 19.90 12.07 -18.91
CA THR A 57 20.01 10.66 -19.33
C THR A 57 18.88 10.22 -20.25
N ASN A 58 17.97 11.12 -20.62
CA ASN A 58 16.78 10.85 -21.45
C ASN A 58 15.90 9.71 -20.89
N ASN A 59 15.77 9.63 -19.57
CA ASN A 59 14.95 8.65 -18.87
C ASN A 59 13.62 9.26 -18.42
N GLN A 60 12.52 8.59 -18.74
CA GLN A 60 11.17 9.07 -18.37
C GLN A 60 10.77 8.69 -16.92
N SER A 61 11.38 7.65 -16.36
CA SER A 61 11.10 7.16 -15.00
C SER A 61 12.25 7.49 -14.05
N ILE A 62 11.91 7.98 -12.85
CA ILE A 62 12.89 8.25 -11.77
C ILE A 62 13.60 6.97 -11.30
N GLN A 63 12.96 5.82 -11.47
CA GLN A 63 13.54 4.54 -11.05
C GLN A 63 14.79 4.17 -11.86
N GLU A 64 14.94 4.69 -13.08
CA GLU A 64 16.10 4.44 -13.94
C GLU A 64 17.36 5.21 -13.51
N VAL A 65 17.20 6.27 -12.70
CA VAL A 65 18.31 7.09 -12.19
C VAL A 65 18.63 6.80 -10.73
N LEU A 66 17.93 5.84 -10.10
CA LEU A 66 18.12 5.41 -8.72
C LEU A 66 18.70 3.99 -8.71
N PHE A 67 19.79 3.75 -7.96
CA PHE A 67 20.37 2.40 -7.85
C PHE A 67 19.43 1.39 -7.19
N PHE A 68 18.68 1.84 -6.18
CA PHE A 68 17.74 1.01 -5.42
C PHE A 68 16.44 1.79 -5.21
N PRO A 69 15.55 1.84 -6.23
CA PRO A 69 14.28 2.53 -6.09
C PRO A 69 13.39 1.83 -5.07
N GLN A 70 12.51 2.58 -4.40
CA GLN A 70 11.52 2.01 -3.51
C GLN A 70 10.51 1.19 -4.33
N MET A 71 10.58 -0.13 -4.19
CA MET A 71 9.68 -1.07 -4.85
C MET A 71 8.54 -1.49 -3.92
N ARG A 72 7.39 -1.84 -4.50
CA ARG A 72 6.34 -2.52 -3.74
C ARG A 72 6.86 -3.90 -3.32
N PRO A 73 6.65 -4.33 -2.06
CA PRO A 73 7.07 -5.65 -1.63
C PRO A 73 6.47 -6.74 -2.52
N GLU A 74 7.29 -7.75 -2.82
CA GLU A 74 6.80 -8.91 -3.57
C GLU A 74 5.72 -9.64 -2.77
N LYS A 75 4.64 -10.04 -3.47
CA LYS A 75 3.66 -10.95 -2.90
C LYS A 75 4.32 -12.31 -2.76
N LYS A 76 4.60 -12.75 -1.53
CA LYS A 76 5.12 -14.09 -1.26
C LYS A 76 4.22 -15.12 -1.92
N MET A 77 4.74 -15.86 -2.90
CA MET A 77 4.07 -17.03 -3.43
C MET A 77 3.90 -18.02 -2.28
N VAL A 78 2.65 -18.33 -1.98
CA VAL A 78 2.32 -19.37 -1.01
C VAL A 78 2.71 -20.70 -1.65
N ASP A 79 3.66 -21.43 -1.06
CA ASP A 79 3.98 -22.79 -1.49
C ASP A 79 2.77 -23.69 -1.25
N LEU A 80 2.10 -24.07 -2.34
CA LEU A 80 0.92 -24.93 -2.32
C LEU A 80 1.26 -26.33 -2.82
N ASN A 81 0.77 -27.35 -2.12
CA ASN A 81 0.87 -28.74 -2.57
C ASN A 81 -0.01 -28.97 -3.82
N GLU A 82 0.20 -30.07 -4.56
CA GLU A 82 -0.61 -30.38 -5.76
C GLU A 82 -2.12 -30.41 -5.46
N ASP A 83 -2.52 -31.02 -4.35
CA ASP A 83 -3.92 -31.04 -3.90
C ASP A 83 -4.46 -29.63 -3.58
N GLU A 84 -3.62 -28.76 -3.00
CA GLU A 84 -4.00 -27.37 -2.66
C GLU A 84 -4.08 -26.49 -3.91
N LYS A 85 -3.22 -26.71 -4.91
CA LYS A 85 -3.29 -26.06 -6.23
C LYS A 85 -4.53 -26.48 -7.00
N ALA A 86 -4.90 -27.76 -6.96
CA ALA A 86 -6.10 -28.27 -7.62
C ALA A 86 -7.37 -27.62 -7.04
N VAL A 87 -7.49 -27.56 -5.71
CA VAL A 87 -8.61 -26.89 -5.04
C VAL A 87 -8.60 -25.38 -5.27
N LEU A 88 -7.43 -24.73 -5.26
CA LEU A 88 -7.33 -23.30 -5.57
C LEU A 88 -7.74 -22.98 -7.01
N ASN A 89 -7.41 -23.83 -7.98
CA ASN A 89 -7.82 -23.64 -9.37
C ASN A 89 -9.34 -23.78 -9.54
N LEU A 90 -9.96 -24.71 -8.82
CA LEU A 90 -11.42 -24.84 -8.77
C LEU A 90 -12.06 -23.59 -8.16
N LEU A 91 -11.50 -23.08 -7.05
CA LEU A 91 -11.95 -21.85 -6.40
C LEU A 91 -11.80 -20.61 -7.30
N LYS A 92 -10.75 -20.52 -8.12
CA LYS A 92 -10.58 -19.40 -9.06
C LYS A 92 -11.64 -19.37 -10.17
N SER A 93 -12.24 -20.52 -10.47
CA SER A 93 -13.23 -20.66 -11.53
C SER A 93 -14.67 -20.37 -11.09
N LYS A 94 -14.98 -20.61 -9.81
CA LYS A 94 -16.33 -20.51 -9.22
C LYS A 94 -16.25 -20.05 -7.77
N THR A 95 -16.24 -18.74 -7.55
CA THR A 95 -16.33 -18.12 -6.21
C THR A 95 -17.58 -17.25 -6.13
N PRO A 96 -18.43 -17.39 -5.09
CA PRO A 96 -18.39 -18.33 -3.97
C PRO A 96 -18.96 -19.72 -4.33
N ILE A 97 -18.45 -20.78 -3.70
CA ILE A 97 -18.96 -22.15 -3.86
C ILE A 97 -19.17 -22.82 -2.50
N ASP A 98 -20.19 -23.67 -2.40
CA ASP A 98 -20.50 -24.44 -1.20
C ASP A 98 -19.39 -25.48 -0.95
N LEU A 99 -19.01 -25.66 0.32
CA LEU A 99 -18.00 -26.60 0.77
C LEU A 99 -18.34 -28.05 0.38
N SER A 100 -19.63 -28.40 0.35
CA SER A 100 -20.09 -29.73 -0.08
C SER A 100 -19.88 -29.96 -1.58
N GLU A 101 -20.14 -28.93 -2.39
CA GLU A 101 -19.97 -28.96 -3.84
C GLU A 101 -18.49 -28.92 -4.23
N LEU A 102 -17.68 -28.08 -3.57
CA LEU A 102 -16.23 -28.01 -3.75
C LEU A 102 -15.58 -29.36 -3.43
N LYS A 103 -16.03 -30.04 -2.37
CA LYS A 103 -15.52 -31.36 -2.00
C LYS A 103 -15.85 -32.40 -3.07
N SER A 104 -17.08 -32.42 -3.55
CA SER A 104 -17.51 -33.33 -4.62
C SER A 104 -16.71 -33.11 -5.91
N GLN A 105 -16.51 -31.85 -6.31
CA GLN A 105 -15.76 -31.50 -7.53
C GLN A 105 -14.25 -31.77 -7.42
N SER A 106 -13.68 -31.68 -6.21
CA SER A 106 -12.26 -31.95 -5.98
C SER A 106 -11.87 -33.43 -6.04
N GLY A 107 -12.82 -34.36 -5.87
CA GLY A 107 -12.57 -35.81 -5.87
C GLY A 107 -11.63 -36.32 -4.76
N LEU A 108 -11.33 -35.51 -3.74
CA LEU A 108 -10.39 -35.84 -2.67
C LEU A 108 -11.03 -36.73 -1.59
N SER A 109 -10.25 -37.65 -1.00
CA SER A 109 -10.71 -38.45 0.15
C SER A 109 -10.92 -37.57 1.38
N ASN A 110 -11.81 -37.97 2.31
CA ASN A 110 -12.11 -37.20 3.53
C ASN A 110 -10.85 -36.71 4.26
N LYS A 111 -9.86 -37.60 4.46
CA LYS A 111 -8.61 -37.27 5.16
C LYS A 111 -7.71 -36.31 4.38
N LYS A 112 -7.68 -36.42 3.04
CA LYS A 112 -6.91 -35.50 2.18
C LYS A 112 -7.59 -34.13 2.10
N TRP A 113 -8.90 -34.11 1.90
CA TRP A 113 -9.73 -32.90 1.89
C TRP A 113 -9.53 -32.04 3.13
N ASP A 114 -9.64 -32.64 4.32
CA ASP A 114 -9.49 -31.91 5.59
C ASP A 114 -8.08 -31.32 5.75
N LYS A 115 -7.06 -32.03 5.24
CA LYS A 115 -5.66 -31.54 5.26
C LYS A 115 -5.48 -30.37 4.29
N THR A 116 -6.05 -30.46 3.10
CA THR A 116 -5.95 -29.44 2.04
C THR A 116 -6.69 -28.15 2.40
N ILE A 117 -7.93 -28.23 2.91
CA ILE A 117 -8.69 -27.04 3.35
C ILE A 117 -8.01 -26.37 4.56
N LYS A 118 -7.55 -27.14 5.56
CA LYS A 118 -6.76 -26.57 6.67
C LYS A 118 -5.46 -25.92 6.19
N GLY A 119 -4.81 -26.49 5.18
CA GLY A 119 -3.63 -25.90 4.53
C GLY A 119 -3.94 -24.57 3.86
N LEU A 120 -5.01 -24.52 3.06
CA LEU A 120 -5.44 -23.30 2.34
C LEU A 120 -5.90 -22.18 3.28
N THR A 121 -6.61 -22.51 4.36
CA THR A 121 -7.03 -21.53 5.38
C THR A 121 -5.85 -21.05 6.24
N SER A 122 -4.93 -21.94 6.63
CA SER A 122 -3.74 -21.54 7.42
C SER A 122 -2.81 -20.60 6.64
N LYS A 123 -2.71 -20.80 5.33
CA LYS A 123 -1.94 -19.95 4.41
C LYS A 123 -2.69 -18.69 3.97
N LYS A 124 -3.89 -18.42 4.51
CA LYS A 124 -4.77 -17.28 4.19
C LYS A 124 -5.11 -17.15 2.70
N VAL A 125 -5.15 -18.26 1.96
CA VAL A 125 -5.49 -18.28 0.53
C VAL A 125 -7.00 -18.46 0.33
N ALA A 126 -7.67 -19.17 1.25
CA ALA A 126 -9.11 -19.37 1.22
C ALA A 126 -9.74 -19.11 2.60
N LYS A 127 -10.90 -18.47 2.61
CA LYS A 127 -11.72 -18.19 3.79
C LYS A 127 -12.99 -19.02 3.74
N VAL A 128 -13.29 -19.72 4.84
CA VAL A 128 -14.55 -20.44 5.00
C VAL A 128 -15.49 -19.56 5.82
N THR A 129 -16.60 -19.15 5.22
CA THR A 129 -17.67 -18.39 5.89
C THR A 129 -18.84 -19.32 6.17
N LYS A 130 -19.41 -19.21 7.37
CA LYS A 130 -20.61 -19.95 7.76
C LYS A 130 -21.82 -19.04 7.65
N THR A 131 -22.73 -19.39 6.75
CA THR A 131 -24.08 -18.81 6.63
C THR A 131 -25.09 -19.80 7.22
N GLU A 132 -26.29 -19.35 7.57
CA GLU A 132 -27.24 -20.06 8.45
C GLU A 132 -27.48 -21.54 8.08
N ASP A 133 -27.43 -21.92 6.81
CA ASP A 133 -27.57 -23.32 6.35
C ASP A 133 -26.38 -23.88 5.52
N HIS A 134 -25.37 -23.06 5.18
CA HIS A 134 -24.31 -23.43 4.22
C HIS A 134 -22.91 -22.94 4.62
N LEU A 135 -21.88 -23.76 4.36
CA LEU A 135 -20.46 -23.39 4.47
C LEU A 135 -19.96 -22.95 3.10
N LEU A 136 -19.59 -21.68 2.96
CA LEU A 136 -19.08 -21.11 1.71
C LEU A 136 -17.55 -20.99 1.77
N VAL A 137 -16.88 -21.21 0.65
CA VAL A 137 -15.43 -21.04 0.52
C VAL A 137 -15.13 -19.94 -0.50
N GLU A 138 -14.39 -18.92 -0.08
CA GLU A 138 -14.00 -17.76 -0.90
C GLU A 138 -12.47 -17.60 -0.96
N ILE A 139 -11.97 -17.04 -2.05
CA ILE A 139 -10.56 -16.65 -2.19
C ILE A 139 -10.34 -15.32 -1.47
N VAL A 140 -9.24 -15.22 -0.71
CA VAL A 140 -8.82 -14.00 0.00
C VAL A 140 -7.90 -13.15 -0.89
#